data_AF-A0A1Y0M8Z9-F1
#
_entry.id   AF-A0A1Y0M8Z9-F1
#
_cell.length_a   1.000
_cell.length_b   1.000
_cell.length_c   1.000
_cell.angle_alpha   90.00
_cell.angle_beta   90.00
_cell.angle_gamma   90.00
#
_symmetry.space_group_name_H-M   'P 1'
#
loop_
_entity.id
_entity.type
_entity.pdbx_description
1 polymer ?
#
loop_
_entity_poly.entity_id
_entity_poly.type
_entity_poly.pdbx_seq_one_letter_code
_entity_poly.pdbx_strand_id
1 'polypeptide(L)'
;MHFQKIIFVLILTFLSANLFAQKDTVNVKGIKIKGNVKIEKGGVYDALAPSKAAFYSAIFPGMGQIYNKKYWKAPIVWGALAIPTYYYLQNNNDYNRYRTAYKLRKNGLVDEFTIDGVEIVSLDTLENAQEQLKENRDMSLLSGVILYVLQIVEASVNAHLLQFNTSDDLSLKPAFIPDPIRFDTPKFGLTLTYNF
;
A
#
# COMPACT_ATOMS: atom_id res chain seq x y z
N MET A 1 27.01 -28.21 4.54
CA MET A 1 28.12 -27.30 4.17
C MET A 1 27.75 -26.21 3.15
N HIS A 2 26.48 -26.06 2.74
CA HIS A 2 26.04 -25.03 1.77
C HIS A 2 25.39 -23.80 2.41
N PHE A 3 24.74 -23.96 3.57
CA PHE A 3 24.08 -22.86 4.28
C PHE A 3 25.05 -21.76 4.74
N GLN A 4 26.22 -22.13 5.26
CA GLN A 4 27.26 -21.15 5.62
C GLN A 4 27.84 -20.41 4.41
N LYS A 5 27.92 -21.07 3.24
CA LYS A 5 28.37 -20.44 2.00
C LYS A 5 27.35 -19.41 1.49
N ILE A 6 26.06 -19.69 1.64
CA ILE A 6 24.97 -18.77 1.27
C ILE A 6 24.96 -17.55 2.18
N ILE A 7 25.13 -17.73 3.48
CA ILE A 7 25.25 -16.62 4.45
C ILE A 7 26.47 -15.74 4.13
N PHE A 8 27.61 -16.36 3.80
CA PHE A 8 28.82 -15.62 3.48
C PHE A 8 28.68 -14.80 2.19
N VAL A 9 28.00 -15.35 1.17
CA VAL A 9 27.71 -14.63 -0.08
C VAL A 9 26.74 -13.46 0.17
N LEU A 10 25.69 -13.66 0.99
CA LEU A 10 24.75 -12.59 1.35
C LEU A 10 25.42 -11.44 2.12
N ILE A 11 26.34 -11.76 3.03
CA ILE A 11 27.12 -10.75 3.78
C ILE A 11 28.07 -9.99 2.84
N LEU A 12 28.71 -10.68 1.89
CA LEU A 12 29.62 -10.06 0.94
C LEU A 12 28.88 -9.10 -0.03
N THR A 13 27.66 -9.45 -0.45
CA THR A 13 26.80 -8.58 -1.27
C THR A 13 26.24 -7.37 -0.50
N PHE A 14 26.11 -7.47 0.82
CA PHE A 14 25.63 -6.35 1.64
C PHE A 14 26.75 -5.32 1.91
N LEU A 15 28.02 -5.76 1.94
CA LEU A 15 29.17 -4.87 2.16
C LEU A 15 29.51 -4.01 0.95
N SER A 16 29.29 -4.50 -0.28
CA SER A 16 29.57 -3.76 -1.52
C SER A 16 28.57 -2.65 -1.84
N ALA A 17 27.45 -2.56 -1.12
CA ALA A 17 26.43 -1.51 -1.28
C ALA A 17 26.81 -0.15 -0.66
N ASN A 18 27.98 -0.03 0.01
CA ASN A 18 28.46 1.22 0.62
C ASN A 18 29.49 1.95 -0.25
N LEU A 19 29.30 2.01 -1.57
CA LEU A 19 30.04 2.94 -2.41
C LEU A 19 29.29 4.28 -2.40
N PHE A 20 29.87 5.23 -1.66
CA PHE A 20 29.42 6.61 -1.56
C PHE A 20 29.23 7.22 -2.95
N ALA A 21 28.01 7.70 -3.20
CA ALA A 21 27.69 8.50 -4.38
C ALA A 21 28.56 9.77 -4.40
N GLN A 22 29.14 10.05 -5.58
CA GLN A 22 29.89 11.27 -5.87
C GLN A 22 29.02 12.49 -5.56
N LYS A 23 29.56 13.38 -4.71
CA LYS A 23 28.95 14.68 -4.41
C LYS A 23 29.37 15.65 -5.52
N ASP A 24 28.61 15.68 -6.62
CA ASP A 24 28.82 16.69 -7.66
C ASP A 24 28.36 18.06 -7.14
N THR A 25 29.31 18.79 -6.56
CA THR A 25 29.18 20.22 -6.28
C THR A 25 29.44 21.00 -7.56
N VAL A 26 28.42 21.13 -8.42
CA VAL A 26 28.42 22.22 -9.41
C VAL A 26 28.16 23.51 -8.63
N ASN A 27 29.23 24.26 -8.36
CA ASN A 27 29.14 25.59 -7.76
C ASN A 27 28.55 26.56 -8.79
N VAL A 28 27.23 26.65 -8.85
CA VAL A 28 26.56 27.72 -9.58
C VAL A 28 26.71 28.99 -8.74
N LYS A 29 27.64 29.86 -9.12
CA LYS A 29 27.73 31.23 -8.57
C LYS A 29 26.34 31.87 -8.70
N GLY A 30 25.65 32.00 -7.56
CA GLY A 30 24.30 32.54 -7.51
C GLY A 30 24.27 33.96 -8.04
N ILE A 31 23.56 34.16 -9.15
CA ILE A 31 23.06 35.48 -9.53
C ILE A 31 22.02 35.84 -8.47
N LYS A 32 22.37 36.77 -7.57
CA LYS A 32 21.41 37.35 -6.62
C LYS A 32 20.44 38.24 -7.39
N ILE A 33 19.34 37.65 -7.86
CA ILE A 33 18.21 38.41 -8.38
C ILE A 33 17.56 39.13 -7.18
N LYS A 34 17.83 40.43 -7.04
CA LYS A 34 17.11 41.30 -6.09
C LYS A 34 15.77 41.68 -6.73
N GLY A 35 14.73 40.92 -6.41
CA GLY A 35 13.35 41.22 -6.77
C GLY A 35 12.41 40.16 -6.20
N ASN A 36 11.20 40.54 -5.78
CA ASN A 36 10.15 39.58 -5.44
C ASN A 36 9.67 38.91 -6.74
N VAL A 37 10.39 37.88 -7.17
CA VAL A 37 9.92 36.96 -8.20
C VAL A 37 8.77 36.19 -7.56
N LYS A 38 7.53 36.52 -7.92
CA LYS A 38 6.42 35.58 -7.77
C LYS A 38 6.73 34.43 -8.72
N ILE A 39 7.49 33.45 -8.23
CA ILE A 39 7.59 32.16 -8.89
C ILE A 39 6.15 31.63 -8.84
N GLU A 40 5.46 31.67 -9.97
CA GLU A 40 4.24 30.90 -10.14
C GLU A 40 4.60 29.49 -9.70
N LYS A 41 3.88 28.98 -8.69
CA LYS A 41 4.15 27.70 -8.05
C LYS A 41 3.85 26.54 -9.01
N GLY A 42 4.52 26.48 -10.16
CA GLY A 42 4.74 25.22 -10.85
C GLY A 42 5.49 24.35 -9.85
N GLY A 43 4.82 23.31 -9.37
CA GLY A 43 5.28 22.49 -8.24
C GLY A 43 6.76 22.12 -8.39
N VAL A 44 7.54 22.35 -7.34
CA VAL A 44 8.94 21.92 -7.30
C VAL A 44 8.95 20.41 -7.47
N TYR A 45 9.53 19.93 -8.57
CA TYR A 45 9.72 18.50 -8.84
C TYR A 45 10.56 17.89 -7.71
N ASP A 46 10.00 16.91 -6.98
CA ASP A 46 10.68 16.20 -5.90
C ASP A 46 10.95 14.76 -6.31
N ALA A 47 12.14 14.52 -6.86
CA ALA A 47 12.60 13.20 -7.28
C ALA A 47 12.54 12.14 -6.16
N LEU A 48 12.53 12.55 -4.88
CA LEU A 48 12.48 11.65 -3.73
C LEU A 48 11.04 11.35 -3.26
N ALA A 49 10.02 12.01 -3.79
CA ALA A 49 8.65 11.76 -3.35
C ALA A 49 8.17 10.32 -3.63
N PRO A 50 8.48 9.67 -4.78
CA PRO A 50 8.09 8.28 -5.04
C PRO A 50 8.75 7.29 -4.08
N SER A 51 10.05 7.45 -3.83
CA SER A 51 10.78 6.58 -2.92
C SER A 51 10.34 6.78 -1.46
N LYS A 52 10.04 8.01 -1.04
CA LYS A 52 9.46 8.29 0.30
C LYS A 52 8.07 7.66 0.45
N ALA A 53 7.19 7.81 -0.53
CA ALA A 53 5.85 7.22 -0.49
C ALA A 53 5.91 5.69 -0.41
N ALA A 54 6.77 5.07 -1.22
CA ALA A 54 7.03 3.63 -1.18
C ALA A 54 7.56 3.19 0.20
N PHE A 55 8.56 3.90 0.73
CA PHE A 55 9.16 3.59 2.03
C PHE A 55 8.13 3.67 3.16
N TYR A 56 7.30 4.71 3.20
CA TYR A 56 6.25 4.82 4.18
C TYR A 56 5.23 3.66 4.06
N SER A 57 4.79 3.34 2.85
CA SER A 57 3.90 2.19 2.60
C SER A 57 4.51 0.84 2.97
N ALA A 58 5.84 0.71 2.94
CA ALA A 58 6.59 -0.48 3.34
C ALA A 58 6.79 -0.60 4.87
N ILE A 59 6.65 0.49 5.61
CA ILE A 59 6.61 0.43 7.08
C ILE A 59 5.23 0.00 7.54
N PHE A 60 4.19 0.67 7.00
CA PHE A 60 2.82 0.38 7.35
C PHE A 60 1.88 0.54 6.15
N PRO A 61 0.97 -0.42 5.92
CA PRO A 61 0.05 -0.36 4.78
C PRO A 61 -0.73 0.95 4.70
N GLY A 62 -0.71 1.59 3.53
CA GLY A 62 -1.45 2.81 3.28
C GLY A 62 -0.77 4.11 3.73
N MET A 63 0.37 4.08 4.45
CA MET A 63 1.07 5.32 4.82
C MET A 63 1.56 6.12 3.60
N GLY A 64 1.96 5.46 2.51
CA GLY A 64 2.32 6.16 1.28
C GLY A 64 1.12 6.88 0.63
N GLN A 65 -0.09 6.34 0.77
CA GLN A 65 -1.32 7.01 0.30
C GLN A 65 -1.63 8.25 1.15
N ILE A 66 -1.39 8.16 2.47
CA ILE A 66 -1.50 9.28 3.41
C ILE A 66 -0.47 10.37 3.07
N TYR A 67 0.79 9.99 2.83
CA TYR A 67 1.84 10.89 2.37
C TYR A 67 1.44 11.64 1.09
N ASN A 68 0.83 10.92 0.14
CA ASN A 68 0.29 11.48 -1.09
C ASN A 68 -1.02 12.29 -0.91
N LYS A 69 -1.47 12.54 0.32
CA LYS A 69 -2.73 13.21 0.68
C LYS A 69 -3.99 12.52 0.14
N LYS A 70 -3.89 11.25 -0.27
CA LYS A 70 -5.00 10.41 -0.76
C LYS A 70 -5.57 9.54 0.38
N TYR A 71 -6.05 10.18 1.44
CA TYR A 71 -6.53 9.50 2.65
C TYR A 71 -7.63 8.47 2.41
N TRP A 72 -8.53 8.74 1.46
CA TRP A 72 -9.64 7.86 1.13
C TRP A 72 -9.19 6.48 0.60
N LYS A 73 -7.95 6.36 0.09
CA LYS A 73 -7.40 5.09 -0.38
C LYS A 73 -6.90 4.20 0.76
N ALA A 74 -6.57 4.77 1.92
CA ALA A 74 -6.02 3.98 3.03
C ALA A 74 -7.01 2.92 3.55
N PRO A 75 -8.31 3.21 3.76
CA PRO A 75 -9.29 2.18 4.10
C PRO A 75 -9.40 1.04 3.07
N ILE A 76 -9.23 1.34 1.78
CA ILE A 76 -9.27 0.33 0.71
C ILE A 76 -8.05 -0.60 0.83
N VAL A 77 -6.86 -0.04 1.07
CA VAL A 77 -5.63 -0.84 1.29
C VAL A 77 -5.79 -1.74 2.50
N TRP A 78 -6.36 -1.24 3.60
CA TRP A 78 -6.61 -2.05 4.79
C TRP A 78 -7.64 -3.14 4.55
N GLY A 79 -8.74 -2.84 3.83
CA GLY A 79 -9.72 -3.84 3.43
C GLY A 79 -9.12 -4.93 2.56
N ALA A 80 -8.30 -4.55 1.57
CA ALA A 80 -7.61 -5.48 0.68
C ALA A 80 -6.66 -6.43 1.44
N LEU A 81 -5.96 -5.93 2.46
CA LEU A 81 -5.08 -6.78 3.28
C LEU A 81 -5.84 -7.57 4.35
N ALA A 82 -6.95 -7.04 4.88
CA ALA A 82 -7.75 -7.71 5.90
C ALA A 82 -8.32 -9.04 5.41
N ILE A 83 -8.74 -9.12 4.14
CA ILE A 83 -9.32 -10.33 3.54
C ILE A 83 -8.36 -11.53 3.59
N PRO A 84 -7.16 -11.49 2.97
CA PRO A 84 -6.23 -12.61 3.02
C PRO A 84 -5.73 -12.87 4.44
N THR A 85 -5.57 -11.84 5.28
CA THR A 85 -5.20 -12.04 6.69
C THR A 85 -6.27 -12.82 7.46
N TYR A 86 -7.56 -12.49 7.27
CA TYR A 86 -8.66 -13.21 7.88
C TYR A 86 -8.67 -14.69 7.47
N TYR A 87 -8.60 -14.96 6.17
CA TYR A 87 -8.58 -16.34 5.67
C TYR A 87 -7.32 -17.10 6.10
N TYR A 88 -6.17 -16.44 6.17
CA TYR A 88 -4.94 -17.04 6.70
C TYR A 88 -5.15 -17.52 8.14
N LEU A 89 -5.67 -16.65 9.01
CA LEU A 89 -5.89 -16.97 10.43
C LEU A 89 -6.90 -18.11 10.59
N GLN A 90 -8.02 -18.06 9.87
CA GLN A 90 -9.04 -19.10 9.93
C GLN A 90 -8.48 -20.46 9.48
N ASN A 91 -7.89 -20.52 8.28
CA ASN A 91 -7.33 -21.76 7.74
C ASN A 91 -6.19 -22.30 8.61
N ASN A 92 -5.37 -21.43 9.22
CA ASN A 92 -4.31 -21.86 10.13
C ASN A 92 -4.86 -22.44 11.45
N ASN A 93 -5.91 -21.83 12.01
CA ASN A 93 -6.56 -22.33 13.22
C ASN A 93 -7.21 -23.68 12.96
N ASP A 94 -7.97 -23.81 11.88
CA ASP A 94 -8.60 -25.07 11.48
C ASP A 94 -7.54 -26.12 11.16
N TYR A 95 -6.47 -25.77 10.44
CA TYR A 95 -5.35 -26.68 10.19
C TYR A 95 -4.78 -27.27 11.49
N ASN A 96 -4.53 -26.42 12.49
CA ASN A 96 -4.01 -26.86 13.78
C ASN A 96 -5.01 -27.73 14.55
N ARG A 97 -6.29 -27.44 14.42
CA ARG A 97 -7.40 -28.20 15.01
C ARG A 97 -7.44 -29.63 14.43
N TYR A 98 -7.55 -29.76 13.11
CA TYR A 98 -7.53 -31.06 12.42
C TYR A 98 -6.21 -31.83 12.64
N ARG A 99 -5.07 -31.13 12.66
CA ARG A 99 -3.77 -31.75 12.95
C ARG A 99 -3.66 -32.29 14.36
N THR A 100 -4.25 -31.61 15.34
CA THR A 100 -4.31 -32.10 16.72
C THR A 100 -5.14 -33.37 16.80
N ALA A 101 -6.32 -33.38 16.18
CA ALA A 101 -7.19 -34.55 16.14
C ALA A 101 -6.52 -35.76 15.47
N TYR A 102 -5.87 -35.54 14.31
CA TYR A 102 -5.13 -36.60 13.61
C TYR A 102 -4.06 -37.25 14.49
N LYS A 103 -3.30 -36.44 15.24
CA LYS A 103 -2.26 -36.95 16.16
C LYS A 103 -2.85 -37.74 17.32
N LEU A 104 -3.95 -37.26 17.91
CA LEU A 104 -4.62 -37.96 19.00
C LEU A 104 -5.11 -39.34 18.53
N ARG A 105 -5.78 -39.39 17.37
CA ARG A 105 -6.31 -40.65 16.84
C ARG A 105 -5.22 -41.64 16.44
N LYS A 106 -4.12 -41.18 15.84
CA LYS A 106 -2.94 -42.03 15.58
C LYS A 106 -2.33 -42.63 16.86
N ASN A 107 -2.50 -41.96 17.99
CA ASN A 107 -2.05 -42.44 19.30
C ASN A 107 -3.12 -43.24 20.06
N GLY A 108 -4.28 -43.52 19.44
CA GLY A 108 -5.39 -44.23 20.08
C GLY A 108 -6.14 -43.42 21.14
N LEU A 109 -5.97 -42.09 21.15
CA LEU A 109 -6.67 -41.18 22.05
C LEU A 109 -7.94 -40.62 21.39
N VAL A 110 -8.95 -40.31 22.20
CA VAL A 110 -10.20 -39.68 21.76
C VAL A 110 -9.92 -38.24 21.37
N ASP A 111 -10.35 -37.87 20.17
CA ASP A 111 -10.30 -36.50 19.64
C ASP A 111 -11.71 -35.87 19.56
N GLU A 112 -11.77 -34.59 19.19
CA GLU A 112 -13.02 -33.83 19.13
C GLU A 112 -14.00 -34.28 18.03
N PHE A 113 -13.54 -35.05 17.03
CA PHE A 113 -14.38 -35.61 15.97
C PHE A 113 -14.78 -37.07 16.28
N THR A 114 -14.74 -37.45 17.55
CA THR A 114 -15.28 -38.70 18.06
C THR A 114 -16.39 -38.39 19.06
N ILE A 115 -17.62 -38.82 18.77
CA ILE A 115 -18.79 -38.60 19.65
C ILE A 115 -19.31 -39.97 20.06
N ASP A 116 -19.44 -40.22 21.37
CA ASP A 116 -19.91 -41.49 21.93
C ASP A 116 -19.16 -42.73 21.41
N GLY A 117 -17.86 -42.58 21.13
CA GLY A 117 -17.01 -43.64 20.58
C GLY A 117 -17.18 -43.89 19.08
N VAL A 118 -18.00 -43.09 18.40
CA VAL A 118 -18.20 -43.12 16.95
C VAL A 118 -17.39 -42.00 16.30
N GLU A 119 -16.50 -42.37 15.38
CA GLU A 119 -15.74 -41.41 14.58
C GLU A 119 -16.65 -40.75 13.53
N ILE A 120 -16.96 -39.46 13.69
CA ILE A 120 -17.82 -38.72 12.75
C ILE A 120 -17.04 -38.23 11.52
N VAL A 121 -15.71 -38.15 11.64
CA VAL A 121 -14.76 -37.83 10.57
C VAL A 121 -13.74 -38.95 10.53
N SER A 122 -13.48 -39.54 9.36
CA SER A 122 -12.49 -40.61 9.22
C SER A 122 -11.05 -40.08 9.29
N LEU A 123 -10.09 -40.97 9.57
CA LEU A 123 -8.67 -40.61 9.59
C LEU A 123 -8.19 -40.01 8.24
N ASP A 124 -8.62 -40.58 7.11
CA ASP A 124 -8.28 -40.08 5.78
C ASP A 124 -8.89 -38.69 5.54
N THR A 125 -10.12 -38.45 6.02
CA THR A 125 -10.72 -37.12 5.95
C THR A 125 -9.96 -36.09 6.80
N LEU A 126 -9.46 -36.48 7.98
CA LEU A 126 -8.59 -35.61 8.79
C LEU A 126 -7.28 -35.28 8.07
N GLU A 127 -6.69 -36.23 7.34
CA GLU A 127 -5.46 -36.03 6.56
C GLU A 127 -5.71 -35.07 5.39
N ASN A 128 -6.71 -35.36 4.56
CA ASN A 128 -7.08 -34.53 3.41
C ASN A 128 -7.49 -33.10 3.84
N ALA A 129 -8.20 -32.96 4.95
CA ALA A 129 -8.57 -31.65 5.49
C ALA A 129 -7.33 -30.83 5.88
N GLN A 130 -6.31 -31.45 6.48
CA GLN A 130 -5.06 -30.76 6.81
C GLN A 130 -4.34 -30.27 5.55
N GLU A 131 -4.28 -31.08 4.50
CA GLU A 131 -3.65 -30.68 3.23
C GLU A 131 -4.36 -29.48 2.61
N GLN A 132 -5.69 -29.56 2.49
CA GLN A 132 -6.49 -28.48 1.93
C GLN A 132 -6.39 -27.17 2.74
N LEU A 133 -6.46 -27.25 4.07
CA LEU A 133 -6.37 -26.08 4.93
C LEU A 133 -4.98 -25.45 4.90
N LYS A 134 -3.93 -26.28 4.81
CA LYS A 134 -2.56 -25.81 4.64
C LYS A 134 -2.40 -25.07 3.32
N GLU A 135 -2.89 -25.64 2.21
CA GLU A 135 -2.85 -24.99 0.89
C GLU A 135 -3.61 -23.66 0.90
N ASN A 136 -4.81 -23.62 1.47
CA ASN A 136 -5.61 -22.40 1.55
C ASN A 136 -4.94 -21.32 2.41
N ARG A 137 -4.33 -21.70 3.52
CA ARG A 137 -3.52 -20.79 4.35
C ARG A 137 -2.36 -20.22 3.54
N ASP A 138 -1.62 -21.08 2.85
CA ASP A 138 -0.44 -20.67 2.09
C ASP A 138 -0.82 -19.78 0.90
N MET A 139 -1.94 -20.05 0.23
CA MET A 139 -2.53 -19.18 -0.81
C MET A 139 -2.99 -17.83 -0.26
N SER A 140 -3.58 -17.82 0.94
CA SER A 140 -3.99 -16.58 1.61
C SER A 140 -2.76 -15.72 1.95
N LEU A 141 -1.70 -16.34 2.47
CA LEU A 141 -0.43 -15.67 2.75
C LEU A 141 0.18 -15.07 1.48
N LEU A 142 0.25 -15.86 0.41
CA LEU A 142 0.79 -15.43 -0.88
C LEU A 142 0.00 -14.23 -1.43
N SER A 143 -1.33 -14.32 -1.42
CA SER A 143 -2.20 -13.22 -1.85
C SER A 143 -1.99 -11.96 -1.03
N GLY A 144 -1.84 -12.10 0.30
CA GLY A 144 -1.51 -10.99 1.19
C GLY A 144 -0.18 -10.32 0.85
N VAL A 145 0.86 -11.11 0.58
CA VAL A 145 2.19 -10.59 0.17
C VAL A 145 2.10 -9.84 -1.17
N ILE A 146 1.39 -10.40 -2.15
CA ILE A 146 1.21 -9.76 -3.46
C ILE A 146 0.50 -8.41 -3.29
N LEU A 147 -0.61 -8.37 -2.55
CA LEU A 147 -1.36 -7.13 -2.28
C LEU A 147 -0.52 -6.12 -1.50
N TYR A 148 0.29 -6.59 -0.56
CA TYR A 148 1.19 -5.75 0.22
C TYR A 148 2.27 -5.08 -0.65
N VAL A 149 2.85 -5.81 -1.60
CA VAL A 149 3.80 -5.22 -2.57
C VAL A 149 3.07 -4.28 -3.52
N LEU A 150 1.89 -4.67 -4.01
CA LEU A 150 1.12 -3.89 -4.96
C LEU A 150 0.74 -2.51 -4.40
N GLN A 151 0.33 -2.42 -3.13
CA GLN A 151 -0.01 -1.12 -2.53
C GLN A 151 1.22 -0.19 -2.35
N ILE A 152 2.42 -0.76 -2.16
CA ILE A 152 3.67 0.03 -2.13
C ILE A 152 3.93 0.64 -3.51
N VAL A 153 3.85 -0.18 -4.55
CA VAL A 153 4.02 0.26 -5.94
C VAL A 153 2.99 1.32 -6.29
N GLU A 154 1.72 1.11 -5.93
CA GLU A 154 0.66 2.09 -6.17
C GLU A 154 0.95 3.44 -5.50
N ALA A 155 1.43 3.44 -4.26
CA ALA A 155 1.82 4.67 -3.56
C ALA A 155 3.00 5.39 -4.24
N SER A 156 3.99 4.63 -4.69
CA SER A 156 5.15 5.15 -5.44
C SER A 156 4.73 5.81 -6.75
N VAL A 157 3.91 5.12 -7.55
CA VAL A 157 3.41 5.63 -8.84
C VAL A 157 2.54 6.87 -8.61
N ASN A 158 1.64 6.86 -7.62
CA ASN A 158 0.83 8.03 -7.28
C ASN A 158 1.68 9.25 -6.94
N ALA A 159 2.76 9.07 -6.16
CA ALA A 159 3.67 10.14 -5.79
C ALA A 159 4.46 10.69 -6.98
N HIS A 160 4.77 9.85 -7.97
CA HIS A 160 5.39 10.28 -9.22
C HIS A 160 4.43 11.13 -10.06
N LEU A 161 3.16 10.70 -10.16
CA LEU A 161 2.14 11.40 -10.93
C LEU A 161 1.76 12.76 -10.33
N LEU A 162 1.80 12.92 -9.01
CA LEU A 162 1.51 14.19 -8.32
C LEU A 162 2.51 15.32 -8.64
N GLN A 163 3.66 15.01 -9.22
CA GLN A 163 4.69 15.99 -9.58
C GLN A 163 4.49 16.57 -10.98
N PHE A 164 3.70 15.92 -11.82
CA PHE A 164 3.33 16.49 -13.11
C PHE A 164 2.35 17.64 -12.89
N ASN A 165 2.60 18.76 -13.56
CA ASN A 165 1.85 19.99 -13.36
C ASN A 165 0.38 19.81 -13.78
N THR A 166 -0.50 19.57 -12.82
CA THR A 166 -1.95 19.68 -12.98
C THR A 166 -2.37 21.06 -12.50
N SER A 167 -1.98 22.11 -13.23
CA SER A 167 -2.47 23.46 -12.98
C SER A 167 -3.86 23.62 -13.60
N ASP A 168 -4.85 22.92 -13.07
CA ASP A 168 -6.25 23.23 -13.38
C ASP A 168 -6.64 24.43 -12.54
N ASP A 169 -6.48 25.63 -13.11
CA ASP A 169 -6.81 26.90 -12.46
C ASP A 169 -8.34 27.11 -12.46
N LEU A 170 -9.06 26.24 -11.74
CA LEU A 170 -10.52 26.31 -11.60
C LEU A 170 -10.88 27.46 -10.66
N SER A 171 -11.09 28.64 -11.23
CA SER A 171 -11.50 29.83 -10.49
C SER A 171 -13.02 29.96 -10.45
N LEU A 172 -13.60 29.85 -9.26
CA LEU A 172 -14.99 30.25 -8.97
C LEU A 172 -14.99 31.72 -8.56
N LYS A 173 -15.51 32.60 -9.42
CA LYS A 173 -15.62 34.04 -9.12
C LYS A 173 -17.09 34.45 -9.05
N PRO A 174 -17.52 35.16 -7.99
CA PRO A 174 -18.85 35.77 -7.97
C PRO A 174 -18.90 36.86 -9.05
N ALA A 175 -19.87 36.77 -9.96
CA ALA A 175 -20.04 37.74 -11.03
C ALA A 175 -21.23 38.65 -10.71
N PHE A 176 -20.94 39.94 -10.62
CA PHE A 176 -21.95 40.99 -10.56
C PHE A 176 -22.19 41.50 -11.98
N ILE A 177 -23.39 41.29 -12.51
CA ILE A 177 -23.78 41.77 -13.83
C ILE A 177 -24.72 42.97 -13.62
N PRO A 178 -24.22 44.21 -13.67
CA PRO A 178 -25.08 45.39 -13.62
C PRO A 178 -25.86 45.49 -14.95
N ASP A 179 -27.19 45.56 -14.86
CA ASP A 179 -28.07 45.78 -16.00
C ASP A 179 -28.21 47.30 -16.23
N PRO A 180 -27.74 47.86 -17.36
CA PRO A 180 -27.71 49.30 -17.56
C PRO A 180 -29.09 49.91 -17.90
N ILE A 181 -30.13 49.11 -18.11
CA ILE A 181 -31.42 49.59 -18.65
C ILE A 181 -32.57 49.48 -17.61
N ARG A 182 -32.41 48.71 -16.53
CA ARG A 182 -33.45 48.52 -15.50
C ARG A 182 -32.92 48.67 -14.08
N PHE A 183 -33.56 49.53 -13.30
CA PHE A 183 -33.34 49.72 -11.85
C PHE A 183 -33.95 48.59 -10.98
N ASP A 184 -33.87 47.33 -11.43
CA ASP A 184 -34.31 46.18 -10.64
C ASP A 184 -33.14 45.53 -9.87
N THR A 185 -33.50 44.75 -8.84
CA THR A 185 -32.59 44.03 -7.93
C THR A 185 -31.39 43.40 -8.66
N PRO A 186 -30.14 43.63 -8.21
CA PRO A 186 -28.95 43.10 -8.86
C PRO A 186 -28.99 41.57 -8.95
N LYS A 187 -28.71 41.03 -10.15
CA LYS A 187 -28.66 39.59 -10.39
C LYS A 187 -27.32 39.04 -9.89
N PHE A 188 -27.39 38.07 -8.98
CA PHE A 188 -26.22 37.34 -8.51
C PHE A 188 -25.96 36.15 -9.44
N GLY A 189 -24.76 36.09 -10.01
CA GLY A 189 -24.32 34.97 -10.86
C GLY A 189 -23.03 34.35 -10.33
N LEU A 190 -22.83 33.05 -10.62
CA LEU A 190 -21.55 32.38 -10.44
C LEU A 190 -20.90 32.22 -11.81
N THR A 191 -19.68 32.70 -11.97
CA THR A 191 -18.88 32.45 -13.18
C THR A 191 -17.81 31.42 -12.84
N LEU A 192 -17.82 30.32 -13.59
CA LEU A 192 -16.81 29.28 -13.54
C LEU A 192 -15.89 29.47 -14.75
N THR A 193 -14.63 29.78 -14.49
CA THR A 193 -13.61 29.90 -15.54
C THR A 193 -12.66 28.72 -15.43
N TYR A 194 -12.45 28.03 -16.55
CA TYR A 194 -11.54 26.90 -16.68
C TYR A 194 -10.54 27.23 -17.79
N ASN A 195 -9.25 27.32 -17.43
CA ASN A 195 -8.14 27.53 -18.37
C ASN A 195 -7.33 26.24 -18.46
N PHE A 196 -7.07 25.79 -19.69
CA PHE A 196 -6.17 24.67 -20.02
C PHE A 196 -4.81 25.21 -20.50
#